data_AF-A0A9X4BU85-F1
#
_entry.id   AF-A0A9X4BU85-F1
#
_cell.length_a   1.000
_cell.length_b   1.000
_cell.length_c   1.000
_cell.angle_alpha   90.00
_cell.angle_beta   90.00
_cell.angle_gamma   90.00
#
_symmetry.space_group_name_H-M   'P 1'
#
loop_
_entity.id
_entity.type
_entity.pdbx_description
1 polymer ?
#
loop_
_entity_poly.entity_id
_entity_poly.type
_entity_poly.pdbx_seq_one_letter_code
_entity_poly.pdbx_strand_id
1 'polypeptide(L)'
;MTRAIHVLGDLYRSSPTFRAVAEKVRDEGGVDIREGNVKVASTDLTNRATLLSPQTLSNAGSGDGPSLVSALVFEMNNLARSSEAEAVYGLAQYGAFNASSYARELERIEYNTSLSSAQIFEEARGALRAHGEGDHPDRWFLQEHPQSGALEPTYSSFEDSLAYQYEIQHATAYESEFQRFFNNA
;
A
#
# COMPACT_ATOMS: atom_id res chain seq x y z
N MET A 1 -17.53 -7.69 -4.02
CA MET A 1 -17.20 -6.45 -4.76
C MET A 1 -18.14 -5.28 -4.46
N THR A 2 -19.47 -5.44 -4.51
CA THR A 2 -20.44 -4.33 -4.30
C THR A 2 -20.24 -3.53 -3.01
N ARG A 3 -19.97 -4.19 -1.87
CA ARG A 3 -19.68 -3.49 -0.61
C ARG A 3 -18.41 -2.64 -0.69
N ALA A 4 -17.32 -3.18 -1.26
CA ALA A 4 -16.06 -2.45 -1.38
C ALA A 4 -16.24 -1.15 -2.19
N ILE A 5 -17.02 -1.20 -3.29
CA ILE A 5 -17.34 0.00 -4.09
C ILE A 5 -18.07 1.06 -3.24
N HIS A 6 -19.04 0.66 -2.41
CA HIS A 6 -19.70 1.61 -1.51
C HIS A 6 -18.73 2.21 -0.50
N VAL A 7 -17.86 1.39 0.11
CA VAL A 7 -16.87 1.89 1.09
C VAL A 7 -15.90 2.86 0.42
N LEU A 8 -15.36 2.53 -0.75
CA LEU A 8 -14.49 3.43 -1.51
C LEU A 8 -15.22 4.74 -1.89
N GLY A 9 -16.51 4.68 -2.21
CA GLY A 9 -17.33 5.87 -2.46
C GLY A 9 -17.58 6.74 -1.21
N ASP A 10 -17.66 6.13 -0.02
CA ASP A 10 -17.69 6.85 1.25
C ASP A 10 -16.32 7.47 1.56
N LEU A 11 -15.23 6.73 1.37
CA LEU A 11 -13.86 7.24 1.51
C LEU A 11 -13.62 8.44 0.59
N TYR A 12 -14.05 8.38 -0.68
CA TYR A 12 -13.90 9.49 -1.62
C TYR A 12 -14.61 10.75 -1.14
N ARG A 13 -15.73 10.62 -0.43
CA ARG A 13 -16.46 11.75 0.13
C ARG A 13 -15.80 12.27 1.41
N SER A 14 -15.36 11.39 2.29
CA SER A 14 -14.92 11.72 3.65
C SER A 14 -13.42 12.00 3.80
N SER A 15 -12.56 11.47 2.94
CA SER A 15 -11.10 11.64 3.02
C SER A 15 -10.58 12.47 1.85
N PRO A 16 -10.10 13.72 2.08
CA PRO A 16 -9.39 14.48 1.04
C PRO A 16 -8.15 13.73 0.53
N THR A 17 -7.46 12.99 1.39
CA THR A 17 -6.27 12.21 1.00
C THR A 17 -6.63 11.10 0.02
N PHE A 18 -7.67 10.30 0.30
CA PHE A 18 -8.12 9.26 -0.63
C PHE A 18 -8.70 9.85 -1.92
N ARG A 19 -9.37 11.00 -1.84
CA ARG A 19 -9.87 11.71 -3.04
C ARG A 19 -8.73 12.04 -4.00
N ALA A 20 -7.63 12.59 -3.49
CA ALA A 20 -6.45 12.92 -4.28
C ALA A 20 -5.81 11.66 -4.92
N VAL A 21 -5.71 10.57 -4.16
CA VAL A 21 -5.23 9.27 -4.67
C VAL A 21 -6.12 8.76 -5.81
N ALA A 22 -7.44 8.74 -5.60
CA ALA A 22 -8.39 8.26 -6.58
C ALA A 22 -8.41 9.12 -7.86
N GLU A 23 -8.31 10.44 -7.71
CA GLU A 23 -8.20 11.37 -8.84
C GLU A 23 -6.91 11.16 -9.61
N LYS A 24 -5.78 11.00 -8.92
CA LYS A 24 -4.50 10.69 -9.59
C LYS A 24 -4.57 9.37 -10.36
N VAL A 25 -5.07 8.30 -9.74
CA VAL A 25 -5.24 7.00 -10.41
C VAL A 25 -6.14 7.12 -11.65
N ARG A 26 -7.25 7.86 -11.54
CA ARG A 26 -8.17 8.12 -12.66
C ARG A 26 -7.49 8.89 -13.79
N ASP A 27 -6.80 9.97 -13.46
CA ASP A 27 -6.19 10.89 -14.43
C ASP A 27 -5.04 10.21 -15.20
N GLU A 28 -4.42 9.19 -14.61
CA GLU A 28 -3.42 8.33 -15.23
C GLU A 28 -3.99 7.11 -15.98
N GLY A 29 -5.31 7.04 -16.17
CA GLY A 29 -5.97 5.99 -16.98
C GLY A 29 -6.70 4.92 -16.18
N GLY A 30 -6.84 5.07 -14.87
CA GLY A 30 -7.56 4.14 -14.01
C GLY A 30 -6.71 2.94 -13.56
N VAL A 31 -7.41 1.92 -13.05
CA VAL A 31 -6.84 0.67 -12.53
C VAL A 31 -7.76 -0.50 -12.84
N ASP A 32 -7.17 -1.61 -13.30
CA ASP A 32 -7.87 -2.90 -13.42
C ASP A 32 -7.76 -3.69 -12.11
N ILE A 33 -8.84 -4.29 -11.64
CA ILE A 33 -8.83 -5.17 -10.45
C ILE A 33 -9.06 -6.61 -10.91
N ARG A 34 -8.13 -7.51 -10.60
CA ARG A 34 -8.23 -8.92 -10.98
C ARG A 34 -7.63 -9.84 -9.93
N GLU A 35 -8.06 -11.09 -9.96
CA GLU A 35 -7.44 -12.14 -9.16
C GLU A 35 -6.01 -12.40 -9.65
N GLY A 36 -5.08 -12.67 -8.72
CA GLY A 36 -3.69 -12.99 -9.03
C GLY A 36 -3.09 -13.98 -8.04
N ASN A 37 -2.01 -14.64 -8.47
CA ASN A 37 -1.22 -15.53 -7.61
C ASN A 37 -0.26 -14.74 -6.71
N VAL A 38 -0.83 -14.04 -5.73
CA VAL A 38 -0.13 -13.17 -4.78
C VAL A 38 -0.53 -13.51 -3.35
N LYS A 39 0.29 -13.11 -2.36
CA LYS A 39 0.04 -13.42 -0.94
C LYS A 39 -1.19 -12.69 -0.39
N VAL A 40 -1.32 -11.39 -0.70
CA VAL A 40 -2.43 -10.54 -0.25
C VAL A 40 -2.95 -9.73 -1.43
N ALA A 41 -2.20 -8.71 -1.81
CA ALA A 41 -2.43 -7.86 -2.95
C ALA A 41 -1.08 -7.45 -3.54
N SER A 42 -1.07 -6.97 -4.77
CA SER A 42 0.12 -6.39 -5.40
C SER A 42 -0.28 -5.47 -6.55
N THR A 43 0.44 -4.36 -6.69
CA THR A 43 0.34 -3.48 -7.85
C THR A 43 1.21 -4.00 -8.99
N ASP A 44 0.56 -4.31 -10.10
CA ASP A 44 1.20 -4.56 -11.39
C ASP A 44 1.27 -3.23 -12.16
N LEU A 45 2.39 -2.53 -12.00
CA LEU A 45 2.63 -1.22 -12.61
C LEU A 45 2.57 -1.28 -14.14
N THR A 46 3.04 -2.37 -14.75
CA THR A 46 3.13 -2.51 -16.21
C THR A 46 1.73 -2.54 -16.84
N ASN A 47 0.80 -3.25 -16.22
CA ASN A 47 -0.56 -3.39 -16.71
C ASN A 47 -1.56 -2.46 -16.00
N ARG A 48 -1.09 -1.57 -15.11
CA ARG A 48 -1.91 -0.75 -14.21
C ARG A 48 -3.04 -1.55 -13.56
N ALA A 49 -2.68 -2.66 -12.91
CA ALA A 49 -3.63 -3.56 -12.28
C ALA A 49 -3.32 -3.76 -10.80
N THR A 50 -4.38 -3.91 -10.00
CA THR A 50 -4.30 -4.48 -8.66
C THR A 50 -4.61 -5.96 -8.74
N LEU A 51 -3.62 -6.79 -8.41
CA LEU A 51 -3.75 -8.22 -8.28
C LEU A 51 -4.17 -8.55 -6.85
N LEU A 52 -5.20 -9.35 -6.66
CA LEU A 52 -5.70 -9.75 -5.35
C LEU A 52 -5.67 -11.26 -5.19
N SER A 53 -5.28 -11.74 -4.01
CA SER A 53 -5.40 -13.16 -3.68
C SER A 53 -6.89 -13.55 -3.52
N PRO A 54 -7.27 -14.82 -3.74
CA PRO A 54 -8.62 -15.30 -3.46
C PRO A 54 -9.06 -15.03 -2.01
N GLN A 55 -8.14 -15.14 -1.05
CA GLN A 55 -8.40 -14.87 0.36
C GLN A 55 -8.77 -13.40 0.57
N THR A 56 -7.98 -12.47 0.03
CA THR A 56 -8.23 -11.02 0.14
C THR A 56 -9.52 -10.62 -0.57
N LEU A 57 -9.82 -11.19 -1.73
CA LEU A 57 -11.10 -10.99 -2.44
C LEU A 57 -12.31 -11.38 -1.58
N SER A 58 -12.18 -12.43 -0.76
CA SER A 58 -13.23 -12.92 0.14
C SER A 58 -13.27 -12.21 1.50
N ASN A 59 -12.18 -11.54 1.92
CA ASN A 59 -12.09 -10.88 3.21
C ASN A 59 -12.82 -9.54 3.21
N ALA A 60 -14.12 -9.58 3.51
CA ALA A 60 -14.93 -8.39 3.70
C ALA A 60 -14.73 -7.73 5.09
N GLY A 61 -13.56 -7.86 5.71
CA GLY A 61 -13.26 -7.20 6.99
C GLY A 61 -13.62 -8.01 8.25
N SER A 62 -13.96 -9.29 8.11
CA SER A 62 -14.18 -10.21 9.24
C SER A 62 -13.08 -11.26 9.41
N GLY A 63 -12.16 -11.37 8.45
CA GLY A 63 -11.03 -12.29 8.50
C GLY A 63 -9.74 -11.63 8.97
N ASP A 64 -8.74 -12.46 9.22
CA ASP A 64 -7.39 -12.03 9.58
C ASP A 64 -6.70 -11.28 8.43
N GLY A 65 -5.83 -10.34 8.79
CA GLY A 65 -5.06 -9.54 7.85
C GLY A 65 -5.88 -8.45 7.14
N PRO A 66 -5.32 -7.86 6.06
CA PRO A 66 -5.96 -6.77 5.32
C PRO A 66 -7.33 -7.17 4.76
N SER A 67 -8.31 -6.28 4.92
CA SER A 67 -9.61 -6.43 4.27
C SER A 67 -9.48 -6.12 2.78
N LEU A 68 -10.46 -6.52 1.97
CA LEU A 68 -10.51 -6.14 0.56
C LEU A 68 -10.42 -4.61 0.39
N VAL A 69 -11.07 -3.85 1.26
CA VAL A 69 -11.05 -2.39 1.19
C VAL A 69 -9.66 -1.86 1.52
N SER A 70 -9.05 -2.28 2.63
CA SER A 70 -7.75 -1.76 3.02
C SER A 70 -6.65 -2.15 2.03
N ALA A 71 -6.69 -3.37 1.49
CA ALA A 71 -5.80 -3.81 0.42
C ALA A 71 -5.97 -2.96 -0.86
N LEU A 72 -7.21 -2.71 -1.30
CA LEU A 72 -7.45 -1.87 -2.48
C LEU A 72 -6.95 -0.44 -2.28
N VAL A 73 -7.17 0.16 -1.11
CA VAL A 73 -6.69 1.52 -0.83
C VAL A 73 -5.16 1.57 -0.81
N PHE A 74 -4.50 0.56 -0.24
CA PHE A 74 -3.05 0.47 -0.24
C PHE A 74 -2.50 0.38 -1.67
N GLU A 75 -3.03 -0.52 -2.50
CA GLU A 75 -2.55 -0.67 -3.88
C GLU A 75 -2.90 0.52 -4.77
N MET A 76 -4.03 1.21 -4.53
CA MET A 76 -4.32 2.48 -5.21
C MET A 76 -3.30 3.57 -4.84
N ASN A 77 -2.82 3.60 -3.60
CA ASN A 77 -1.74 4.50 -3.21
C ASN A 77 -0.42 4.13 -3.90
N ASN A 78 -0.07 2.85 -3.98
CA ASN A 78 1.10 2.40 -4.74
C ASN A 78 1.01 2.82 -6.21
N LEU A 79 -0.15 2.65 -6.84
CA LEU A 79 -0.36 3.07 -8.22
C LEU A 79 -0.27 4.60 -8.39
N ALA A 80 -0.82 5.38 -7.46
CA ALA A 80 -0.66 6.84 -7.44
C ALA A 80 0.79 7.29 -7.24
N ARG A 81 1.67 6.41 -6.76
CA ARG A 81 3.12 6.64 -6.62
C ARG A 81 3.94 5.94 -7.70
N SER A 82 3.30 5.39 -8.74
CA SER A 82 3.97 4.68 -9.84
C SER A 82 5.13 5.48 -10.44
N SER A 83 4.95 6.79 -10.67
CA SER A 83 6.00 7.67 -11.17
C SER A 83 7.25 7.76 -10.27
N GLU A 84 7.09 7.62 -8.95
CA GLU A 84 8.22 7.57 -8.00
C GLU A 84 9.01 6.28 -8.17
N ALA A 85 8.31 5.13 -8.29
CA ALA A 85 8.94 3.83 -8.53
C ALA A 85 9.63 3.78 -9.91
N GLU A 86 8.99 4.30 -10.95
CA GLU A 86 9.57 4.42 -12.30
C GLU A 86 10.85 5.27 -12.30
N ALA A 87 10.91 6.34 -11.50
CA ALA A 87 12.13 7.14 -11.36
C ALA A 87 13.27 6.34 -10.72
N VAL A 88 12.97 5.52 -9.69
CA VAL A 88 13.96 4.61 -9.08
C VAL A 88 14.45 3.58 -10.09
N TYR A 89 13.54 2.94 -10.85
CA TYR A 89 13.90 1.99 -11.90
C TYR A 89 14.76 2.62 -12.99
N GLY A 90 14.41 3.82 -13.46
CA GLY A 90 15.18 4.56 -14.45
C GLY A 90 16.59 4.89 -13.96
N LEU A 91 16.72 5.39 -12.73
CA LEU A 91 18.03 5.68 -12.13
C LEU A 91 18.88 4.41 -11.89
N ALA A 92 18.24 3.28 -11.55
CA ALA A 92 18.91 1.99 -11.43
C ALA A 92 19.56 1.55 -12.74
N GLN A 93 18.87 1.74 -13.88
CA GLN A 93 19.41 1.44 -15.22
C GLN A 93 20.67 2.24 -15.56
N TYR A 94 20.84 3.44 -14.98
CA TYR A 94 22.02 4.28 -15.17
C TYR A 94 23.11 4.08 -14.10
N GLY A 95 23.00 3.05 -13.27
CA GLY A 95 24.01 2.72 -12.26
C GLY A 95 24.03 3.66 -11.06
N ALA A 96 22.93 4.38 -10.79
CA ALA A 96 22.85 5.32 -9.66
C ALA A 96 22.71 4.63 -8.29
N PHE A 97 22.41 3.32 -8.28
CA PHE A 97 22.15 2.55 -7.07
C PHE A 97 23.05 1.32 -6.97
N ASN A 98 23.23 0.84 -5.74
CA ASN A 98 23.53 -0.56 -5.46
C ASN A 98 22.24 -1.25 -4.97
N ALA A 99 22.28 -2.56 -4.76
CA ALA A 99 21.10 -3.32 -4.37
C ALA A 99 20.41 -2.77 -3.10
N SER A 100 21.19 -2.41 -2.08
CA SER A 100 20.66 -1.92 -0.81
C SER A 100 20.06 -0.51 -0.93
N SER A 101 20.71 0.40 -1.65
CA SER A 101 20.15 1.75 -1.86
C SER A 101 18.93 1.74 -2.76
N TYR A 102 18.86 0.82 -3.73
CA TYR A 102 17.65 0.57 -4.52
C TYR A 102 16.48 0.08 -3.66
N ALA A 103 16.70 -0.96 -2.86
CA ALA A 103 15.67 -1.51 -1.96
C ALA A 103 15.19 -0.46 -0.96
N ARG A 104 16.10 0.33 -0.39
CA ARG A 104 15.75 1.44 0.53
C ARG A 104 14.81 2.46 -0.11
N GLU A 105 15.00 2.83 -1.38
CA GLU A 105 14.12 3.81 -2.03
C GLU A 105 12.75 3.24 -2.38
N LEU A 106 12.66 1.96 -2.78
CA LEU A 106 11.35 1.30 -2.96
C LEU A 106 10.60 1.15 -1.64
N GLU A 107 11.28 0.76 -0.56
CA GLU A 107 10.68 0.69 0.77
C GLU A 107 10.25 2.06 1.29
N ARG A 108 10.95 3.14 0.91
CA ARG A 108 10.54 4.51 1.24
C ARG A 108 9.21 4.86 0.59
N ILE A 109 8.99 4.42 -0.65
CA ILE A 109 7.72 4.62 -1.36
C ILE A 109 6.60 3.86 -0.64
N GLU A 110 6.80 2.58 -0.28
CA GLU A 110 5.80 1.79 0.45
C GLU A 110 5.52 2.31 1.87
N TYR A 111 6.55 2.81 2.56
CA TYR A 111 6.36 3.49 3.85
C TYR A 111 5.45 4.71 3.69
N ASN A 112 5.63 5.51 2.65
CA ASN A 112 4.75 6.65 2.36
C ASN A 112 3.34 6.22 1.92
N THR A 113 3.17 5.06 1.27
CA THR A 113 1.87 4.43 1.02
C THR A 113 1.19 4.04 2.34
N SER A 114 1.94 3.51 3.29
CA SER A 114 1.44 3.13 4.63
C SER A 114 0.96 4.35 5.41
N LEU A 115 1.76 5.43 5.43
CA LEU A 115 1.38 6.70 6.06
C LEU A 115 0.13 7.33 5.43
N SER A 116 0.04 7.30 4.09
CA SER A 116 -1.16 7.78 3.38
C SER A 116 -2.39 6.95 3.74
N SER A 117 -2.25 5.63 3.85
CA SER A 117 -3.34 4.72 4.25
C SER A 117 -3.81 4.99 5.69
N ALA A 118 -2.88 5.23 6.61
CA ALA A 118 -3.18 5.64 7.98
C ALA A 118 -3.95 6.97 8.02
N GLN A 119 -3.49 7.98 7.28
CA GLN A 119 -4.15 9.28 7.18
C GLN A 119 -5.59 9.15 6.62
N ILE A 120 -5.78 8.32 5.59
CA ILE A 120 -7.11 8.05 5.01
C ILE A 120 -8.04 7.43 6.05
N PHE A 121 -7.53 6.49 6.85
CA PHE A 121 -8.30 5.89 7.93
C PHE A 121 -8.73 6.93 8.96
N GLU A 122 -7.82 7.80 9.41
CA GLU A 122 -8.15 8.82 10.40
C GLU A 122 -9.20 9.81 9.90
N GLU A 123 -9.06 10.28 8.66
CA GLU A 123 -10.00 11.22 8.02
C GLU A 123 -11.40 10.60 7.85
N ALA A 124 -11.47 9.32 7.50
CA ALA A 124 -12.71 8.65 7.16
C ALA A 124 -13.18 7.63 8.21
N ARG A 125 -12.60 7.61 9.42
CA ARG A 125 -12.87 6.59 10.45
C ARG A 125 -14.35 6.44 10.75
N GLY A 126 -15.06 7.56 10.84
CA GLY A 126 -16.51 7.57 11.07
C GLY A 126 -17.30 6.86 9.97
N ALA A 127 -16.94 7.07 8.70
CA ALA A 127 -17.55 6.39 7.57
C ALA A 127 -17.17 4.90 7.52
N LEU A 128 -15.89 4.58 7.80
CA LEU A 128 -15.38 3.21 7.87
C LEU A 128 -16.06 2.37 8.96
N ARG A 129 -16.46 2.98 10.09
CA ARG A 129 -17.23 2.28 11.15
C ARG A 129 -18.55 1.71 10.66
N ALA A 130 -19.26 2.41 9.78
CA ALA A 130 -20.53 1.92 9.21
C ALA A 130 -20.35 0.62 8.39
N HIS A 131 -19.11 0.33 8.00
CA HIS A 131 -18.73 -0.85 7.25
C HIS A 131 -17.90 -1.84 8.07
N GLY A 132 -17.80 -1.69 9.39
CA GLY A 132 -17.01 -2.59 10.23
C GLY A 132 -15.50 -2.52 9.97
N GLU A 133 -15.00 -1.41 9.42
CA GLU A 133 -13.56 -1.18 9.23
C GLU A 133 -12.98 -0.22 10.29
N GLY A 134 -13.80 0.68 10.84
CA GLY A 134 -13.33 1.78 11.69
C GLY A 134 -12.83 1.40 13.09
N ASP A 135 -12.96 0.13 13.46
CA ASP A 135 -12.45 -0.47 14.70
C ASP A 135 -11.26 -1.43 14.45
N HIS A 136 -10.73 -1.45 13.21
CA HIS A 136 -9.57 -2.23 12.81
C HIS A 136 -8.44 -1.33 12.28
N PRO A 137 -7.87 -0.44 13.11
CA PRO A 137 -6.78 0.46 12.70
C PRO A 137 -5.53 -0.30 12.20
N ASP A 138 -5.33 -1.53 12.69
CA ASP A 138 -4.23 -2.44 12.31
C ASP A 138 -4.20 -2.72 10.80
N ARG A 139 -5.36 -2.78 10.15
CA ARG A 139 -5.47 -3.00 8.70
C ARG A 139 -5.05 -1.78 7.88
N TRP A 140 -4.81 -0.65 8.54
CA TRP A 140 -4.53 0.65 7.96
C TRP A 140 -3.22 1.23 8.49
N PHE A 141 -2.28 0.37 8.92
CA PHE A 141 -0.95 0.75 9.39
C PHE A 141 -0.97 1.66 10.61
N LEU A 142 -2.00 1.52 11.43
CA LEU A 142 -2.15 2.18 12.72
C LEU A 142 -2.24 1.14 13.83
N GLN A 143 -1.75 1.48 15.00
CA GLN A 143 -1.91 0.70 16.22
C GLN A 143 -2.40 1.60 17.35
N GLU A 144 -3.04 1.02 18.34
CA GLU A 144 -3.50 1.76 19.51
C GLU A 144 -2.38 1.83 20.56
N HIS A 145 -2.03 3.04 20.98
CA HIS A 145 -1.05 3.27 22.02
C HIS A 145 -1.57 2.72 23.36
N PRO A 146 -0.86 1.78 24.03
CA PRO A 146 -1.42 0.98 25.13
C PRO A 146 -1.95 1.77 26.32
N GLN A 147 -1.41 2.96 26.59
CA GLN A 147 -1.78 3.77 27.75
C GLN A 147 -2.78 4.88 27.43
N SER A 148 -2.79 5.41 26.21
CA SER A 148 -3.57 6.60 25.84
C SER A 148 -4.78 6.27 24.97
N GLY A 149 -4.80 5.10 24.34
CA GLY A 149 -5.81 4.75 23.32
C GLY A 149 -5.68 5.59 22.04
N ALA A 150 -4.61 6.39 21.91
CA ALA A 150 -4.35 7.16 20.71
C ALA A 150 -3.95 6.22 19.57
N LEU A 151 -4.38 6.53 18.35
CA LEU A 151 -3.89 5.81 17.18
C LEU A 151 -2.53 6.40 16.78
N GLU A 152 -1.58 5.51 16.53
CA GLU A 152 -0.22 5.85 16.12
C GLU A 152 0.17 4.98 14.92
N PRO A 153 1.04 5.46 14.01
CA PRO A 153 1.59 4.63 12.95
C PRO A 153 2.21 3.35 13.51
N THR A 154 2.04 2.23 12.80
CA THR A 154 2.63 0.93 13.18
C THR A 154 4.15 1.03 13.36
N TYR A 155 4.82 1.85 12.55
CA TYR A 155 6.24 2.14 12.67
C TYR A 155 6.46 3.62 12.95
N SER A 156 7.32 3.92 13.92
CA SER A 156 7.55 5.30 14.38
C SER A 156 8.39 6.12 13.40
N SER A 157 9.15 5.45 12.54
CA SER A 157 10.01 6.05 11.53
C SER A 157 10.15 5.14 10.30
N PHE A 158 10.66 5.72 9.21
CA PHE A 158 11.04 4.93 8.03
C PHE A 158 12.13 3.91 8.37
N GLU A 159 13.09 4.27 9.20
CA GLU A 159 14.19 3.40 9.64
C GLU A 159 13.69 2.17 10.40
N ASP A 160 12.69 2.33 11.28
CA ASP A 160 12.07 1.20 11.99
C ASP A 160 11.29 0.30 11.02
N SER A 161 10.55 0.92 10.09
CA SER A 161 9.83 0.18 9.05
C SER A 161 10.81 -0.62 8.20
N LEU A 162 11.87 0.01 7.68
CA LEU A 162 12.88 -0.65 6.86
C LEU A 162 13.57 -1.81 7.59
N ALA A 163 13.91 -1.64 8.87
CA ALA A 163 14.50 -2.71 9.67
C ALA A 163 13.57 -3.94 9.75
N TYR A 164 12.27 -3.71 9.98
CA TYR A 164 11.27 -4.78 9.97
C TYR A 164 11.12 -5.42 8.58
N GLN A 165 11.12 -4.62 7.51
CA GLN A 165 11.01 -5.15 6.13
C GLN A 165 12.18 -6.05 5.75
N TYR A 166 13.38 -5.76 6.28
CA TYR A 166 14.52 -6.69 6.18
C TYR A 166 14.33 -7.95 7.03
N GLU A 167 13.81 -7.84 8.25
CA GLU A 167 13.53 -8.98 9.13
C GLU A 167 12.58 -10.00 8.46
N ILE A 168 11.55 -9.50 7.78
CA ILE A 168 10.58 -10.33 7.05
C ILE A 168 10.99 -10.64 5.60
N GLN A 169 12.21 -10.30 5.21
CA GLN A 169 12.80 -10.52 3.88
C GLN A 169 12.09 -9.81 2.72
N HIS A 170 11.24 -8.82 3.00
CA HIS A 170 10.57 -8.02 1.97
C HIS A 170 11.58 -7.13 1.23
N ALA A 171 12.36 -6.33 1.96
CA ALA A 171 13.39 -5.47 1.37
C ALA A 171 14.46 -6.30 0.62
N THR A 172 14.78 -7.50 1.11
CA THR A 172 15.71 -8.44 0.46
C THR A 172 15.20 -8.91 -0.91
N ALA A 173 13.88 -8.97 -1.12
CA ALA A 173 13.32 -9.29 -2.43
C ALA A 173 13.64 -8.20 -3.46
N TYR A 174 13.61 -6.92 -3.07
CA TYR A 174 14.03 -5.81 -3.92
C TYR A 174 15.53 -5.84 -4.23
N GLU A 175 16.38 -6.22 -3.28
CA GLU A 175 17.82 -6.42 -3.54
C GLU A 175 18.05 -7.54 -4.56
N SER A 176 17.31 -8.64 -4.44
CA SER A 176 17.38 -9.79 -5.36
C SER A 176 16.88 -9.42 -6.76
N GLU A 177 15.81 -8.63 -6.84
CA GLU A 177 15.31 -8.07 -8.09
C GLU A 177 16.37 -7.19 -8.76
N PHE A 178 17.02 -6.30 -8.00
CA PHE A 178 18.06 -5.43 -8.52
C PHE A 178 19.22 -6.23 -9.12
N GLN A 179 19.69 -7.25 -8.41
CA GLN A 179 20.76 -8.12 -8.88
C GLN A 179 20.37 -8.85 -10.16
N ARG A 180 19.12 -9.30 -10.27
CA ARG A 180 18.62 -10.00 -11.45
C ARG A 180 18.60 -9.11 -12.69
N PHE A 181 18.16 -7.86 -12.55
CA PHE A 181 17.87 -6.99 -13.70
C PHE A 181 18.94 -5.95 -14.03
N PHE A 182 19.77 -5.53 -13.07
CA PHE A 182 20.70 -4.41 -13.28
C PHE A 182 22.17 -4.79 -13.09
N ASN A 183 22.50 -5.86 -12.37
CA ASN A 183 23.91 -6.30 -12.18
C ASN A 183 24.40 -7.33 -13.21
N ASN A 184 23.54 -7.78 -14.14
CA ASN A 184 23.91 -8.69 -15.23
C ASN A 184 24.18 -7.97 -16.57
N ALA A 185 24.44 -6.65 -16.53
CA ALA A 185 24.78 -5.82 -17.69
C ALA A 185 26.29 -5.59 -17.81
#